data_AF-A0A923APZ5-F1
#
_entry.id   AF-A0A923APZ5-F1
#
_cell.length_a   1.000
_cell.length_b   1.000
_cell.length_c   1.000
_cell.angle_alpha   90.00
_cell.angle_beta   90.00
_cell.angle_gamma   90.00
#
_symmetry.space_group_name_H-M   'P 1'
#
loop_
_entity.id
_entity.type
_entity.pdbx_description
1 polymer ?
#
loop_
_entity_poly.entity_id
_entity_poly.type
_entity_poly.pdbx_seq_one_letter_code
_entity_poly.pdbx_strand_id
1 'polypeptide(L)'
;MFIYSRFVLVDDKEHHLVGLKRALDSLRLDCHSKLYSDETVADWVQLPGTRILFLDQNLTTGATFGSGDKVAFAALQEVIQKLICPDSGPYGLILWAEQPELEAFKKEVFERFTGDDSRFIPAFFAALRKGDYINTSTGGEIDAAKLRADILTRMSENPQMKALMTWEADCAAAVDAVLRSVVDLVPLENRRSADFSVELGKVLYRLSQAGAGAKKARDNPRESVNHVLVPILADRIAVHDPDSGRHFDWNESLVDSKEVPSLSAQAAVNTAIHLSSVQTLEDGKLSIKATDLGSVINFPLGAVDEALQEKFGVSETQLRGELFRAKAGEWADCKLRLVQIGASCDQAQPKPGPLLYLLGIEWSFANLDGSESADKPTMWLGNGDKFGRGIPCRASEWQSPVLRFPNAANPGKLSVFKNLSFSCPPNLTKTWVPVYRLREALTDELTQEYARYISRPGIVTLPAY
;
A
#
# COMPACT_ATOMS: atom_id res chain seq x y z
N MET A 1 -2.65 -15.33 16.92
CA MET A 1 -2.21 -14.91 15.58
C MET A 1 -0.79 -15.43 15.40
N PHE A 2 -0.52 -16.15 14.31
CA PHE A 2 0.79 -16.75 14.05
C PHE A 2 1.45 -16.05 12.86
N ILE A 3 2.77 -15.91 12.87
CA ILE A 3 3.55 -15.43 11.72
C ILE A 3 3.76 -16.62 10.79
N TYR A 4 3.44 -16.46 9.50
CA TYR A 4 3.62 -17.50 8.51
C TYR A 4 5.09 -17.65 8.10
N SER A 5 5.47 -18.87 7.73
CA SER A 5 6.81 -19.12 7.17
C SER A 5 6.99 -18.41 5.83
N ARG A 6 8.21 -17.92 5.58
CA ARG A 6 8.58 -17.19 4.37
C ARG A 6 9.12 -18.10 3.26
N PHE A 7 9.50 -19.32 3.61
CA PHE A 7 10.03 -20.33 2.70
C PHE A 7 9.01 -21.44 2.53
N VAL A 8 8.60 -21.72 1.30
CA VAL A 8 7.68 -22.80 0.97
C VAL A 8 8.39 -23.80 0.08
N LEU A 9 8.30 -25.10 0.41
CA LEU A 9 8.95 -26.18 -0.33
C LEU A 9 7.88 -27.11 -0.91
N VAL A 10 7.98 -27.40 -2.21
CA VAL A 10 7.10 -28.33 -2.92
C VAL A 10 7.94 -29.31 -3.73
N ASP A 11 7.74 -30.59 -3.49
CA ASP A 11 8.42 -31.71 -4.16
C ASP A 11 7.48 -32.92 -4.14
N ASP A 12 7.61 -33.83 -5.10
CA ASP A 12 6.86 -35.09 -5.16
C ASP A 12 7.46 -36.16 -4.23
N LYS A 13 8.70 -35.97 -3.77
CA LYS A 13 9.44 -36.93 -2.95
C LYS A 13 9.66 -36.43 -1.54
N GLU A 14 9.13 -37.18 -0.58
CA GLU A 14 9.23 -36.85 0.85
C GLU A 14 10.68 -36.69 1.35
N HIS A 15 11.58 -37.58 0.95
CA HIS A 15 12.98 -37.51 1.38
C HIS A 15 13.70 -36.27 0.84
N HIS A 16 13.32 -35.75 -0.34
CA HIS A 16 13.84 -34.47 -0.82
C HIS A 16 13.40 -33.30 0.04
N LEU A 17 12.11 -33.24 0.39
CA LEU A 17 11.57 -32.22 1.30
C LEU A 17 12.26 -32.25 2.65
N VAL A 18 12.45 -33.44 3.22
CA VAL A 18 13.12 -33.61 4.52
C VAL A 18 14.57 -33.12 4.44
N GLY A 19 15.30 -33.43 3.37
CA GLY A 19 16.67 -32.98 3.18
C GLY A 19 16.78 -31.46 3.08
N LEU A 20 15.94 -30.84 2.24
CA LEU A 20 15.95 -29.39 2.05
C LEU A 20 15.49 -28.65 3.31
N LYS A 21 14.48 -29.19 4.01
CA LYS A 21 14.04 -28.67 5.30
C LYS A 21 15.17 -28.68 6.32
N ARG A 22 15.90 -29.79 6.46
CA ARG A 22 17.07 -29.87 7.37
C ARG A 22 18.14 -28.84 7.02
N ALA A 23 18.43 -28.67 5.73
CA ALA A 23 19.36 -27.66 5.27
C ALA A 23 18.91 -26.22 5.59
N LEU A 24 17.61 -25.92 5.55
CA LEU A 24 17.09 -24.61 5.96
C LEU A 24 17.04 -24.45 7.49
N ASP A 25 16.67 -25.50 8.22
CA ASP A 25 16.66 -25.52 9.69
C ASP A 25 18.08 -25.27 10.25
N SER A 26 19.13 -25.83 9.63
CA SER A 26 20.53 -25.59 10.02
C SER A 26 20.97 -24.13 9.83
N LEU A 27 20.28 -23.40 8.95
CA LEU A 27 20.44 -21.96 8.72
C LEU A 27 19.51 -21.11 9.59
N ARG A 28 18.67 -21.72 10.44
CA ARG A 28 17.60 -21.07 11.23
C ARG A 28 16.55 -20.37 10.35
N LEU A 29 16.26 -20.95 9.18
CA LEU A 29 15.23 -20.47 8.28
C LEU A 29 14.01 -21.39 8.37
N ASP A 30 12.94 -20.92 9.01
CA ASP A 30 11.70 -21.67 9.11
C ASP A 30 11.06 -21.85 7.73
N CYS A 31 10.71 -23.09 7.38
CA CYS A 31 10.04 -23.42 6.11
C CYS A 31 8.74 -24.21 6.30
N HIS A 32 7.82 -24.05 5.35
CA HIS A 32 6.60 -24.85 5.20
C HIS A 32 6.74 -25.80 4.00
N SER A 33 6.66 -27.11 4.24
CA SER A 33 6.81 -28.12 3.19
C SER A 33 5.46 -28.74 2.80
N LYS A 34 5.22 -28.94 1.51
CA LYS A 34 4.05 -29.62 0.94
C LYS A 34 4.51 -30.76 0.03
N LEU A 35 4.14 -31.99 0.39
CA LEU A 35 4.32 -33.15 -0.48
C LEU A 35 3.26 -33.10 -1.58
N TYR A 36 3.72 -32.99 -2.82
CA TYR A 36 2.84 -32.91 -3.98
C TYR A 36 2.24 -34.28 -4.32
N SER A 37 0.96 -34.27 -4.64
CA SER A 37 0.27 -35.31 -5.41
C SER A 37 -0.95 -34.70 -6.08
N ASP A 38 -1.39 -35.27 -7.20
CA ASP A 38 -2.57 -34.80 -7.95
C ASP A 38 -3.83 -34.77 -7.07
N GLU A 39 -3.94 -35.65 -6.08
CA GLU A 39 -5.08 -35.73 -5.17
C GLU A 39 -5.04 -34.65 -4.09
N THR A 40 -3.86 -34.30 -3.58
CA THR A 40 -3.72 -33.42 -2.41
C THR A 40 -3.72 -31.94 -2.77
N VAL A 41 -3.29 -31.57 -3.98
CA VAL A 41 -3.15 -30.17 -4.40
C VAL A 41 -4.50 -29.43 -4.44
N ALA A 42 -5.59 -30.15 -4.71
CA ALA A 42 -6.94 -29.59 -4.76
C ALA A 42 -7.35 -28.93 -3.43
N ASP A 43 -6.94 -29.53 -2.31
CA ASP A 43 -7.28 -29.12 -0.94
C ASP A 43 -6.30 -28.09 -0.35
N TRP A 44 -5.31 -27.64 -1.14
CA TRP A 44 -4.34 -26.66 -0.66
C TRP A 44 -4.98 -25.29 -0.48
N VAL A 45 -4.59 -24.65 0.62
CA VAL A 45 -4.97 -23.28 0.97
C VAL A 45 -3.77 -22.38 0.72
N GLN A 46 -4.05 -21.15 0.27
CA GLN A 46 -3.03 -20.13 0.07
C GLN A 46 -2.19 -19.91 1.34
N LEU A 47 -0.92 -19.59 1.14
CA LEU A 47 0.07 -19.34 2.18
C LEU A 47 0.50 -17.86 2.13
N PRO A 48 -0.18 -16.99 2.90
CA PRO A 48 0.17 -15.58 2.98
C PRO A 48 1.61 -15.40 3.47
N GLY A 49 2.30 -14.43 2.88
CA GLY A 49 3.65 -14.05 3.29
C GLY A 49 4.79 -14.88 2.71
N THR A 50 4.52 -15.80 1.77
CA THR A 50 5.56 -16.53 1.02
C THR A 50 6.52 -15.54 0.34
N ARG A 51 7.83 -15.73 0.52
CA ARG A 51 8.89 -14.92 -0.10
C ARG A 51 9.76 -15.73 -1.04
N ILE A 52 9.97 -17.00 -0.74
CA ILE A 52 10.72 -17.93 -1.58
C ILE A 52 9.92 -19.23 -1.69
N LEU A 53 9.56 -19.60 -2.92
CA LEU A 53 8.95 -20.88 -3.25
C LEU A 53 10.00 -21.77 -3.92
N PHE A 54 10.38 -22.86 -3.27
CA PHE A 54 11.08 -23.97 -3.90
C PHE A 54 10.06 -24.88 -4.56
N LEU A 55 10.22 -25.07 -5.85
CA LEU A 55 9.31 -25.87 -6.66
C LEU A 55 10.11 -26.89 -7.45
N ASP A 56 9.84 -28.17 -7.20
CA ASP A 56 10.36 -29.20 -8.07
C ASP A 56 9.82 -29.04 -9.49
N GLN A 57 10.70 -29.14 -10.48
CA GLN A 57 10.32 -29.07 -11.88
C GLN A 57 9.50 -30.30 -12.31
N ASN A 58 9.78 -31.46 -11.72
CA ASN A 58 9.26 -32.75 -12.18
C ASN A 58 8.20 -33.31 -11.22
N LEU A 59 7.16 -32.52 -10.93
CA LEU A 59 6.07 -32.93 -10.03
C LEU A 59 5.24 -34.12 -10.55
N THR A 60 5.14 -34.28 -11.87
CA THR A 60 4.38 -35.37 -12.51
C THR A 60 5.35 -36.38 -13.11
N THR A 61 5.21 -37.65 -12.74
CA THR A 61 6.10 -38.71 -13.19
C THR A 61 5.98 -38.91 -14.71
N GLY A 62 7.10 -38.77 -15.44
CA GLY A 62 7.18 -39.02 -16.88
C GLY A 62 6.91 -37.82 -17.79
N ALA A 63 6.59 -36.65 -17.23
CA ALA A 63 6.48 -35.40 -17.99
C ALA A 63 7.77 -34.57 -17.80
N THR A 64 8.44 -34.20 -18.89
CA THR A 64 9.65 -33.36 -18.86
C THR A 64 9.43 -32.06 -19.65
N PHE A 65 10.10 -30.98 -19.23
CA PHE A 65 9.91 -29.64 -19.80
C PHE A 65 10.45 -29.46 -21.23
N GLY A 66 11.09 -30.47 -21.82
CA GLY A 66 11.72 -30.41 -23.15
C GLY A 66 10.95 -31.01 -24.33
N SER A 67 9.83 -31.72 -24.10
CA SER A 67 9.07 -32.44 -25.15
C SER A 67 7.86 -31.68 -25.70
N GLY A 68 7.57 -30.47 -25.21
CA GLY A 68 6.32 -29.76 -25.52
C GLY A 68 5.11 -30.25 -24.70
N ASP A 69 5.37 -30.98 -23.60
CA ASP A 69 4.34 -31.51 -22.73
C ASP A 69 3.71 -30.42 -21.86
N LYS A 70 2.54 -29.93 -22.31
CA LYS A 70 1.67 -28.99 -21.57
C LYS A 70 1.26 -29.49 -20.17
N VAL A 71 1.38 -30.80 -19.94
CA VAL A 71 1.00 -31.46 -18.67
C VAL A 71 1.97 -31.10 -17.54
N ALA A 72 3.28 -31.06 -17.80
CA ALA A 72 4.28 -30.73 -16.78
C ALA A 72 4.07 -29.30 -16.24
N PHE A 73 3.79 -28.35 -17.13
CA PHE A 73 3.52 -26.97 -16.71
C PHE A 73 2.17 -26.81 -16.00
N ALA A 74 1.14 -27.56 -16.38
CA ALA A 74 -0.17 -27.47 -15.74
C ALA A 74 -0.10 -27.78 -14.23
N ALA A 75 0.68 -28.78 -13.83
CA ALA A 75 0.93 -29.11 -12.43
C ALA A 75 1.62 -27.96 -11.67
N LEU A 76 2.67 -27.38 -12.25
CA LEU A 76 3.38 -26.24 -11.64
C LEU A 76 2.48 -25.01 -11.53
N GLN A 77 1.67 -24.74 -12.55
CA GLN A 77 0.71 -23.64 -12.57
C GLN A 77 -0.32 -23.80 -11.44
N GLU A 78 -0.89 -25.00 -11.29
CA GLU A 78 -1.86 -25.29 -10.23
C GLU A 78 -1.26 -25.08 -8.85
N VAL A 79 -0.03 -25.56 -8.61
CA VAL A 79 0.68 -25.33 -7.35
C VAL A 79 0.84 -23.84 -7.05
N ILE A 80 1.27 -23.05 -8.03
CA ILE A 80 1.44 -21.60 -7.86
C ILE A 80 0.09 -20.93 -7.51
N GLN A 81 -0.97 -21.21 -8.28
CA GLN A 81 -2.29 -20.60 -8.05
C GLN A 81 -2.91 -21.01 -6.70
N LYS A 82 -2.63 -22.22 -6.22
CA LYS A 82 -3.13 -22.73 -4.94
C LYS A 82 -2.36 -22.20 -3.73
N LEU A 83 -1.03 -22.08 -3.83
CA LEU A 83 -0.19 -21.69 -2.69
C LEU A 83 0.02 -20.19 -2.59
N ILE A 84 0.18 -19.49 -3.70
CA ILE A 84 0.51 -18.08 -3.67
C ILE A 84 -0.75 -17.26 -3.41
N CYS A 85 -0.70 -16.43 -2.37
CA CYS A 85 -1.72 -15.42 -2.15
C CYS A 85 -1.33 -14.17 -2.96
N PRO A 86 -2.11 -13.77 -3.99
CA PRO A 86 -1.76 -12.65 -4.88
C PRO A 86 -1.69 -11.30 -4.15
N ASP A 87 -2.33 -11.21 -2.98
CA ASP A 87 -2.32 -10.01 -2.14
C ASP A 87 -1.19 -10.01 -1.09
N SER A 88 -0.31 -11.01 -1.10
CA SER A 88 0.73 -11.24 -0.08
C SER A 88 2.15 -10.87 -0.50
N GLY A 89 2.34 -9.69 -1.10
CA GLY A 89 3.67 -9.17 -1.47
C GLY A 89 4.41 -10.01 -2.53
N PRO A 90 5.55 -9.52 -3.04
CA PRO A 90 6.29 -10.25 -4.07
C PRO A 90 6.98 -11.50 -3.49
N TYR A 91 7.17 -12.50 -4.34
CA TYR A 91 7.92 -13.72 -4.02
C TYR A 91 8.88 -14.08 -5.15
N GLY A 92 9.92 -14.84 -4.81
CA GLY A 92 10.81 -15.50 -5.75
C GLY A 92 10.48 -16.97 -5.90
N LEU A 93 10.70 -17.50 -7.10
CA LEU A 93 10.56 -18.92 -7.38
C LEU A 93 11.93 -19.53 -7.67
N ILE A 94 12.28 -20.55 -6.89
CA ILE A 94 13.45 -21.39 -7.08
C ILE A 94 13.00 -22.70 -7.71
N LEU A 95 13.31 -22.88 -8.99
CA LEU A 95 13.12 -24.14 -9.69
C LEU A 95 14.25 -25.08 -9.29
N TRP A 96 13.88 -26.22 -8.71
CA TRP A 96 14.81 -27.14 -8.08
C TRP A 96 14.72 -28.52 -8.74
N ALA A 97 15.77 -28.95 -9.43
CA ALA A 97 15.78 -30.21 -10.20
C ALA A 97 17.21 -30.74 -10.35
N GLU A 98 17.40 -31.95 -10.88
CA GLU A 98 18.76 -32.43 -11.22
C GLU A 98 19.39 -31.59 -12.35
N GLN A 99 18.55 -31.22 -13.32
CA GLN A 99 18.86 -30.37 -14.47
C GLN A 99 17.70 -29.37 -14.68
N PRO A 100 17.74 -28.21 -13.99
CA PRO A 100 16.65 -27.24 -14.06
C PRO A 100 16.62 -26.48 -15.40
N GLU A 101 15.44 -26.45 -16.04
CA GLU A 101 15.16 -25.81 -17.33
C GLU A 101 14.48 -24.44 -17.16
N LEU A 102 15.19 -23.50 -16.52
CA LEU A 102 14.62 -22.24 -16.06
C LEU A 102 13.98 -21.38 -17.15
N GLU A 103 14.63 -21.25 -18.31
CA GLU A 103 14.18 -20.35 -19.38
C GLU A 103 12.92 -20.87 -20.07
N ALA A 104 12.78 -22.19 -20.24
CA ALA A 104 11.57 -22.81 -20.74
C ALA A 104 10.40 -22.58 -19.76
N PHE A 105 10.65 -22.76 -18.46
CA PHE A 105 9.66 -22.50 -17.42
C PHE A 105 9.22 -21.02 -17.39
N LYS A 106 10.16 -20.07 -17.39
CA LYS A 106 9.85 -18.63 -17.43
C LYS A 106 8.94 -18.27 -18.60
N LYS A 107 9.24 -18.80 -19.80
CA LYS A 107 8.44 -18.55 -21.00
C LYS A 107 6.99 -18.97 -20.79
N GLU A 108 6.75 -20.20 -20.31
CA GLU A 108 5.40 -20.68 -20.04
C GLU A 108 4.69 -19.86 -18.95
N VAL A 109 5.39 -19.46 -17.88
CA VAL A 109 4.83 -18.59 -16.83
C VAL A 109 4.32 -17.27 -17.41
N PHE A 110 5.11 -16.59 -18.23
CA PHE A 110 4.72 -15.32 -18.84
C PHE A 110 3.64 -15.46 -19.92
N GLU A 111 3.59 -16.58 -20.64
CA GLU A 111 2.55 -16.85 -21.64
C GLU A 111 1.19 -17.19 -20.99
N ARG A 112 1.19 -17.79 -19.79
CA ARG A 112 -0.01 -18.30 -19.13
C ARG A 112 -0.60 -17.37 -18.09
N PHE A 113 0.23 -16.74 -17.26
CA PHE A 113 -0.24 -15.77 -16.26
C PHE A 113 -0.42 -14.39 -16.90
N THR A 114 -1.60 -14.15 -17.44
CA THR A 114 -1.99 -12.88 -18.06
C THR A 114 -3.25 -12.32 -17.40
N GLY A 115 -3.57 -11.04 -17.64
CA GLY A 115 -4.74 -10.40 -17.02
C GLY A 115 -4.66 -10.43 -15.49
N ASP A 116 -5.74 -10.85 -14.83
CA ASP A 116 -5.81 -10.92 -13.36
C ASP A 116 -4.85 -11.95 -12.75
N ASP A 117 -4.45 -12.96 -13.52
CA ASP A 117 -3.50 -14.00 -13.11
C ASP A 117 -2.06 -13.51 -13.11
N SER A 118 -1.76 -12.35 -13.72
CA SER A 118 -0.42 -11.75 -13.68
C SER A 118 0.08 -11.48 -12.25
N ARG A 119 -0.82 -11.41 -11.27
CA ARG A 119 -0.50 -11.29 -9.84
C ARG A 119 0.19 -12.52 -9.24
N PHE A 120 0.13 -13.67 -9.91
CA PHE A 120 0.82 -14.89 -9.50
C PHE A 120 2.26 -14.98 -10.04
N ILE A 121 2.69 -14.06 -10.91
CA ILE A 121 4.03 -14.09 -11.50
C ILE A 121 5.09 -13.85 -10.40
N PRO A 122 6.11 -14.73 -10.27
CA PRO A 122 7.25 -14.48 -9.40
C PRO A 122 7.98 -13.19 -9.80
N ALA A 123 8.40 -12.39 -8.81
CA ALA A 123 9.20 -11.20 -9.05
C ALA A 123 10.64 -11.53 -9.47
N PHE A 124 11.11 -12.75 -9.16
CA PHE A 124 12.36 -13.30 -9.70
C PHE A 124 12.31 -14.81 -9.79
N PHE A 125 13.21 -15.35 -10.60
CA PHE A 125 13.35 -16.78 -10.85
C PHE A 125 14.80 -17.19 -10.64
N ALA A 126 15.00 -18.34 -10.02
CA ALA A 126 16.30 -18.95 -9.85
C ALA A 126 16.24 -20.44 -10.12
N ALA A 127 17.39 -21.05 -10.42
CA ALA A 127 17.50 -22.48 -10.66
C ALA A 127 18.63 -23.06 -9.81
N LEU A 128 18.31 -24.06 -9.00
CA LEU A 128 19.24 -24.75 -8.12
C LEU A 128 19.23 -26.27 -8.40
N ARG A 129 20.40 -26.91 -8.35
CA ARG A 129 20.54 -28.34 -8.64
C ARG A 129 20.41 -29.19 -7.38
N LYS A 130 19.54 -30.22 -7.38
CA LYS A 130 19.24 -30.96 -6.13
C LYS A 130 20.48 -31.53 -5.44
N GLY A 131 21.32 -32.20 -6.23
CA GLY A 131 22.50 -32.92 -5.76
C GLY A 131 23.61 -32.04 -5.17
N ASP A 132 23.49 -30.71 -5.28
CA ASP A 132 24.46 -29.79 -4.71
C ASP A 132 24.25 -29.56 -3.21
N TYR A 133 23.06 -29.87 -2.69
CA TYR A 133 22.66 -29.52 -1.32
C TYR A 133 22.08 -30.68 -0.54
N ILE A 134 21.49 -31.68 -1.23
CA ILE A 134 20.99 -32.90 -0.62
C ILE A 134 21.43 -34.13 -1.40
N ASN A 135 21.52 -35.27 -0.72
CA ASN A 135 21.63 -36.56 -1.35
C ASN A 135 20.25 -36.96 -1.89
N THR A 136 20.10 -36.97 -3.21
CA THR A 136 18.83 -37.26 -3.89
C THR A 136 18.31 -38.67 -3.66
N SER A 137 19.14 -39.61 -3.21
CA SER A 137 18.70 -40.98 -2.90
C SER A 137 18.24 -41.14 -1.46
N THR A 138 18.77 -40.36 -0.51
CA THR A 138 18.54 -40.56 0.93
C THR A 138 17.88 -39.37 1.63
N GLY A 139 17.85 -38.19 0.99
CA GLY A 139 17.44 -36.94 1.64
C GLY A 139 18.43 -36.43 2.68
N GLY A 140 19.66 -36.93 2.71
CA GLY A 140 20.70 -36.42 3.60
C GLY A 140 21.16 -35.02 3.19
N GLU A 141 21.33 -34.12 4.15
CA GLU A 141 21.93 -32.80 3.91
C GLU A 141 23.40 -32.97 3.45
N ILE A 142 23.81 -32.22 2.43
CA ILE A 142 25.18 -32.17 1.92
C ILE A 142 25.85 -30.84 2.31
N ASP A 143 25.25 -29.71 1.92
CA ASP A 143 25.87 -28.39 2.11
C ASP A 143 24.84 -27.26 2.23
N ALA A 144 24.36 -27.02 3.46
CA ALA A 144 23.47 -25.90 3.74
C ALA A 144 24.14 -24.51 3.61
N ALA A 145 25.45 -24.41 3.85
CA ALA A 145 26.16 -23.15 3.72
C ALA A 145 26.20 -22.69 2.25
N LYS A 146 26.42 -23.63 1.32
CA LYS A 146 26.30 -23.40 -0.11
C LYS A 146 24.88 -23.03 -0.51
N LEU A 147 23.85 -23.71 0.04
CA LEU A 147 22.45 -23.34 -0.21
C LEU A 147 22.18 -21.88 0.14
N ARG A 148 22.61 -21.43 1.32
CA ARG A 148 22.51 -20.02 1.73
C ARG A 148 23.24 -19.09 0.75
N ALA A 149 24.48 -19.42 0.41
CA ALA A 149 25.29 -18.60 -0.46
C ALA A 149 24.65 -18.45 -1.84
N ASP A 150 24.15 -19.54 -2.42
CA ASP A 150 23.53 -19.54 -3.74
C ASP A 150 22.21 -18.77 -3.72
N ILE A 151 21.34 -18.96 -2.72
CA ILE A 151 20.11 -18.16 -2.58
C ILE A 151 20.44 -16.67 -2.51
N LEU A 152 21.41 -16.28 -1.68
CA LEU A 152 21.80 -14.86 -1.54
C LEU A 152 22.42 -14.30 -2.83
N THR A 153 23.21 -15.10 -3.55
CA THR A 153 23.76 -14.74 -4.86
C THR A 153 22.62 -14.48 -5.84
N ARG A 154 21.65 -15.40 -5.96
CA ARG A 154 20.50 -15.26 -6.86
C ARG A 154 19.61 -14.07 -6.48
N MET A 155 19.39 -13.84 -5.19
CA MET A 155 18.68 -12.64 -4.74
C MET A 155 19.43 -11.35 -5.10
N SER A 156 20.76 -11.37 -5.11
CA SER A 156 21.58 -10.21 -5.48
C SER A 156 21.57 -9.92 -6.99
N GLU A 157 21.13 -10.86 -7.84
CA GLU A 157 20.88 -10.62 -9.26
C GLU A 157 19.70 -9.65 -9.48
N ASN A 158 18.83 -9.47 -8.47
CA ASN A 158 17.76 -8.48 -8.47
C ASN A 158 17.88 -7.57 -7.23
N PRO A 159 18.67 -6.48 -7.32
CA PRO A 159 18.91 -5.56 -6.20
C PRO A 159 17.63 -4.96 -5.63
N GLN A 160 16.62 -4.67 -6.46
CA GLN A 160 15.35 -4.09 -6.03
C GLN A 160 14.57 -5.05 -5.12
N MET A 161 14.50 -6.33 -5.51
CA MET A 161 13.86 -7.35 -4.69
C MET A 161 14.62 -7.60 -3.39
N LYS A 162 15.95 -7.63 -3.46
CA LYS A 162 16.80 -7.73 -2.27
C LYS A 162 16.54 -6.56 -1.31
N ALA A 163 16.39 -5.34 -1.83
CA ALA A 163 16.05 -4.16 -1.02
C ALA A 163 14.73 -4.32 -0.27
N LEU A 164 13.67 -4.78 -0.96
CA LEU A 164 12.36 -4.99 -0.33
C LEU A 164 12.38 -6.08 0.74
N MET A 165 13.14 -7.17 0.51
CA MET A 165 13.29 -8.26 1.47
C MET A 165 14.12 -7.84 2.68
N THR A 166 15.20 -7.08 2.46
CA THR A 166 15.99 -6.48 3.54
C THR A 166 15.11 -5.54 4.37
N TRP A 167 14.35 -4.66 3.73
CA TRP A 167 13.41 -3.77 4.42
C TRP A 167 12.37 -4.53 5.26
N GLU A 168 11.84 -5.65 4.77
CA GLU A 168 10.94 -6.49 5.57
C GLU A 168 11.65 -7.11 6.79
N ALA A 169 12.90 -7.56 6.64
CA ALA A 169 13.71 -8.08 7.75
C ALA A 169 14.01 -6.99 8.79
N ASP A 170 14.36 -5.78 8.34
CA ASP A 170 14.59 -4.61 9.20
C ASP A 170 13.31 -4.24 9.96
N CYS A 171 12.15 -4.24 9.28
CA CYS A 171 10.87 -4.02 9.94
C CYS A 171 10.58 -5.08 11.01
N ALA A 172 10.83 -6.36 10.73
CA ALA A 172 10.56 -7.44 11.68
C ALA A 172 11.40 -7.30 12.95
N ALA A 173 12.70 -7.05 12.79
CA ALA A 173 13.60 -6.89 13.91
C ALA A 173 13.35 -5.58 14.69
N ALA A 174 12.97 -4.49 13.99
CA ALA A 174 12.49 -3.28 14.63
C ALA A 174 11.21 -3.52 15.46
N VAL A 175 10.27 -4.32 14.95
CA VAL A 175 9.07 -4.73 15.70
C VAL A 175 9.47 -5.49 16.97
N ASP A 176 10.39 -6.46 16.88
CA ASP A 176 10.87 -7.21 18.05
C ASP A 176 11.48 -6.27 19.11
N ALA A 177 12.26 -5.28 18.68
CA ALA A 177 12.84 -4.27 19.56
C ALA A 177 11.76 -3.37 20.22
N VAL A 178 10.70 -3.00 19.47
CA VAL A 178 9.54 -2.27 20.02
C VAL A 178 8.80 -3.12 21.05
N LEU A 179 8.49 -4.38 20.73
CA LEU A 179 7.81 -5.29 21.64
C LEU A 179 8.62 -5.48 22.93
N ARG A 180 9.94 -5.65 22.80
CA ARG A 180 10.83 -5.73 23.96
C ARG A 180 10.80 -4.45 24.78
N SER A 181 10.85 -3.28 24.14
CA SER A 181 10.79 -1.98 24.81
C SER A 181 9.49 -1.80 25.60
N VAL A 182 8.35 -2.25 25.06
CA VAL A 182 7.05 -2.20 25.75
C VAL A 182 7.05 -3.11 26.99
N VAL A 183 7.56 -4.33 26.87
CA VAL A 183 7.71 -5.25 28.02
C VAL A 183 8.68 -4.66 29.06
N ASP A 184 9.71 -3.94 28.62
CA ASP A 184 10.67 -3.29 29.50
C ASP A 184 10.09 -2.14 30.35
N LEU A 185 8.91 -1.61 29.99
CA LEU A 185 8.19 -0.64 30.82
C LEU A 185 7.50 -1.27 32.04
N VAL A 186 7.32 -2.59 32.05
CA VAL A 186 6.80 -3.30 33.23
C VAL A 186 7.93 -3.42 34.26
N PRO A 187 7.71 -3.10 35.56
CA PRO A 187 8.73 -3.28 36.59
C PRO A 187 9.27 -4.71 36.65
N LEU A 188 10.58 -4.87 36.83
CA LEU A 188 11.27 -6.17 36.69
C LEU A 188 10.70 -7.24 37.63
N GLU A 189 10.38 -6.86 38.85
CA GLU A 189 9.74 -7.69 39.88
C GLU A 189 8.40 -8.26 39.43
N ASN A 190 7.64 -7.51 38.62
CA ASN A 190 6.32 -7.91 38.13
C ASN A 190 6.39 -8.72 36.84
N ARG A 191 7.53 -8.78 36.16
CA ARG A 191 7.70 -9.59 34.93
C ARG A 191 7.75 -11.09 35.18
N ARG A 192 8.02 -11.48 36.43
CA ARG A 192 8.13 -12.88 36.86
C ARG A 192 7.00 -13.31 37.79
N SER A 193 6.04 -12.44 38.05
CA SER A 193 4.90 -12.72 38.92
C SER A 193 3.64 -13.03 38.10
N ALA A 194 2.61 -13.53 38.78
CA ALA A 194 1.27 -13.69 38.21
C ALA A 194 0.64 -12.35 37.78
N ASP A 195 1.17 -11.21 38.27
CA ASP A 195 0.66 -9.87 37.99
C ASP A 195 1.15 -9.31 36.64
N PHE A 196 2.06 -10.00 35.94
CA PHE A 196 2.66 -9.52 34.69
C PHE A 196 1.61 -9.05 33.68
N SER A 197 0.55 -9.85 33.46
CA SER A 197 -0.51 -9.53 32.50
C SER A 197 -1.28 -8.26 32.88
N VAL A 198 -1.52 -8.06 34.18
CA VAL A 198 -2.21 -6.87 34.70
C VAL A 198 -1.35 -5.62 34.53
N GLU A 199 -0.06 -5.71 34.87
CA GLU A 199 0.88 -4.60 34.73
C GLU A 199 1.16 -4.24 33.26
N LEU A 200 1.31 -5.24 32.39
CA LEU A 200 1.40 -5.02 30.95
C LEU A 200 0.13 -4.35 30.40
N GLY A 201 -1.05 -4.76 30.87
CA GLY A 201 -2.32 -4.12 30.55
C GLY A 201 -2.35 -2.63 30.96
N LYS A 202 -1.81 -2.29 32.14
CA LYS A 202 -1.68 -0.89 32.59
C LYS A 202 -0.73 -0.09 31.70
N VAL A 203 0.39 -0.69 31.26
CA VAL A 203 1.33 -0.05 30.31
C VAL A 203 0.61 0.23 28.99
N LEU A 204 -0.04 -0.76 28.39
CA LEU A 204 -0.77 -0.60 27.12
C LEU A 204 -1.87 0.46 27.24
N TYR A 205 -2.60 0.49 28.36
CA TYR A 205 -3.61 1.50 28.61
C TYR A 205 -3.01 2.91 28.66
N ARG A 206 -1.89 3.10 29.37
CA ARG A 206 -1.20 4.40 29.44
C ARG A 206 -0.65 4.85 28.09
N LEU A 207 -0.08 3.94 27.29
CA LEU A 207 0.34 4.23 25.92
C LEU A 207 -0.85 4.67 25.07
N SER A 208 -1.97 3.96 25.14
CA SER A 208 -3.20 4.33 24.45
C SER A 208 -3.70 5.72 24.85
N GLN A 209 -3.66 6.07 26.14
CA GLN A 209 -4.06 7.39 26.62
C GLN A 209 -3.09 8.48 26.15
N ALA A 210 -1.79 8.20 26.08
CA ALA A 210 -0.80 9.15 25.58
C ALA A 210 -0.99 9.45 24.08
N GLY A 211 -1.32 8.44 23.27
CA GLY A 211 -1.49 8.60 21.82
C GLY A 211 -2.77 9.32 21.38
N ALA A 212 -3.86 9.21 22.15
CA ALA A 212 -5.18 9.66 21.70
C ALA A 212 -6.07 10.27 22.80
N GLY A 213 -5.58 10.38 24.03
CA GLY A 213 -6.36 10.83 25.19
C GLY A 213 -7.30 9.75 25.76
N ALA A 214 -7.82 10.00 26.97
CA ALA A 214 -8.54 8.99 27.76
C ALA A 214 -9.84 8.47 27.13
N LYS A 215 -10.56 9.31 26.38
CA LYS A 215 -11.83 8.96 25.74
C LYS A 215 -11.61 8.05 24.53
N LYS A 216 -10.78 8.48 23.57
CA LYS A 216 -10.51 7.72 22.34
C LYS A 216 -9.77 6.41 22.61
N ALA A 217 -8.94 6.37 23.65
CA ALA A 217 -8.34 5.13 24.15
C ALA A 217 -9.37 4.05 24.53
N ARG A 218 -10.58 4.43 24.98
CA ARG A 218 -11.67 3.48 25.27
C ARG A 218 -12.47 3.12 24.04
N ASP A 219 -12.74 4.10 23.17
CA ASP A 219 -13.58 3.92 21.99
C ASP A 219 -12.86 3.13 20.88
N ASN A 220 -11.55 3.35 20.69
CA ASN A 220 -10.70 2.64 19.73
C ASN A 220 -9.27 2.42 20.29
N PRO A 221 -9.07 1.43 21.17
CA PRO A 221 -7.78 1.20 21.82
C PRO A 221 -6.67 0.83 20.81
N ARG A 222 -7.01 0.10 19.72
CA ARG A 222 -6.02 -0.33 18.72
C ARG A 222 -5.42 0.85 17.96
N GLU A 223 -6.26 1.72 17.42
CA GLU A 223 -5.81 2.94 16.72
C GLU A 223 -5.00 3.83 17.68
N SER A 224 -5.48 3.99 18.91
CA SER A 224 -4.85 4.83 19.93
C SER A 224 -3.46 4.35 20.34
N VAL A 225 -3.26 3.04 20.49
CA VAL A 225 -1.93 2.46 20.74
C VAL A 225 -1.03 2.61 19.51
N ASN A 226 -1.55 2.39 18.31
CA ASN A 226 -0.78 2.52 17.07
C ASN A 226 -0.26 3.95 16.83
N HIS A 227 -1.00 4.98 17.27
CA HIS A 227 -0.51 6.38 17.24
C HIS A 227 0.80 6.57 18.02
N VAL A 228 1.08 5.73 19.02
CA VAL A 228 2.34 5.75 19.77
C VAL A 228 3.35 4.76 19.20
N LEU A 229 2.91 3.54 18.88
CA LEU A 229 3.84 2.48 18.44
C LEU A 229 4.39 2.72 17.04
N VAL A 230 3.63 3.30 16.12
CA VAL A 230 4.08 3.50 14.73
C VAL A 230 5.24 4.50 14.63
N PRO A 231 5.21 5.69 15.30
CA PRO A 231 6.37 6.57 15.34
C PRO A 231 7.61 5.90 15.95
N ILE A 232 7.44 5.16 17.06
CA ILE A 232 8.55 4.43 17.68
C ILE A 232 9.09 3.37 16.72
N LEU A 233 8.23 2.65 16.02
CA LEU A 233 8.63 1.67 15.00
C LEU A 233 9.39 2.36 13.86
N ALA A 234 8.93 3.51 13.38
CA ALA A 234 9.61 4.27 12.33
C ALA A 234 11.02 4.69 12.77
N ASP A 235 11.17 5.22 13.99
CA ASP A 235 12.47 5.54 14.58
C ASP A 235 13.36 4.30 14.68
N ARG A 236 12.77 3.18 15.11
CA ARG A 236 13.50 1.91 15.20
C ARG A 236 13.94 1.43 13.84
N ILE A 237 13.11 1.44 12.80
CA ILE A 237 13.52 1.08 11.43
C ILE A 237 14.66 1.97 10.95
N ALA A 238 14.60 3.28 11.23
CA ALA A 238 15.65 4.22 10.82
C ALA A 238 17.00 3.99 11.55
N VAL A 239 16.96 3.50 12.79
CA VAL A 239 18.15 3.20 13.61
C VAL A 239 18.62 1.76 13.45
N HIS A 240 17.70 0.86 13.13
CA HIS A 240 17.92 -0.57 13.02
C HIS A 240 18.64 -0.88 11.71
N ASP A 241 19.96 -0.72 11.76
CA ASP A 241 20.90 -1.49 10.96
C ASP A 241 21.09 -2.82 11.70
N PRO A 242 20.44 -3.93 11.29
CA PRO A 242 20.62 -5.21 11.96
C PRO A 242 22.10 -5.58 11.87
N ASP A 243 22.80 -5.63 12.99
CA ASP A 243 24.13 -6.22 13.24
C ASP A 243 24.95 -6.70 12.01
N SER A 244 26.26 -6.40 12.01
CA SER A 244 27.31 -7.32 11.51
C SER A 244 27.55 -7.46 9.98
N GLY A 245 28.00 -6.38 9.32
CA GLY A 245 29.03 -6.51 8.28
C GLY A 245 28.60 -6.97 6.88
N ARG A 246 27.32 -6.85 6.50
CA ARG A 246 26.91 -6.84 5.09
C ARG A 246 25.83 -5.77 4.88
N HIS A 247 26.29 -4.54 4.72
CA HIS A 247 25.44 -3.44 4.28
C HIS A 247 24.84 -3.80 2.92
N PHE A 248 23.52 -3.87 2.84
CA PHE A 248 22.86 -3.72 1.56
C PHE A 248 22.88 -2.22 1.24
N ASP A 249 23.67 -1.81 0.26
CA ASP A 249 23.67 -0.43 -0.18
C ASP A 249 22.38 -0.18 -0.99
N TRP A 250 21.47 0.61 -0.42
CA TRP A 250 20.23 0.98 -1.11
C TRP A 250 20.49 1.64 -2.46
N ASN A 251 21.63 2.28 -2.67
CA ASN A 251 22.00 2.84 -3.97
C ASN A 251 22.08 1.76 -5.07
N GLU A 252 22.41 0.51 -4.75
CA GLU A 252 22.39 -0.61 -5.72
C GLU A 252 20.97 -0.91 -6.24
N SER A 253 19.94 -0.59 -5.45
CA SER A 253 18.53 -0.81 -5.82
C SER A 253 17.90 0.37 -6.56
N LEU A 254 18.42 1.58 -6.36
CA LEU A 254 17.85 2.79 -6.95
C LEU A 254 18.35 2.96 -8.38
N VAL A 255 17.41 2.96 -9.33
CA VAL A 255 17.71 3.24 -10.74
C VAL A 255 17.28 4.68 -11.01
N ASP A 256 18.25 5.56 -11.24
CA ASP A 256 17.98 6.92 -11.71
C ASP A 256 17.47 6.85 -13.16
N SER A 257 16.15 6.97 -13.31
CA SER A 257 15.55 7.09 -14.63
C SER A 257 15.63 8.53 -15.08
N LYS A 258 16.44 8.79 -16.12
CA LYS A 258 16.40 10.06 -16.85
C LYS A 258 15.11 10.26 -17.65
N GLU A 259 14.28 9.21 -17.76
CA GLU A 259 13.01 9.26 -18.46
C GLU A 259 11.91 9.82 -17.56
N VAL A 260 11.10 10.73 -18.12
CA VAL A 260 9.91 11.24 -17.43
C VAL A 260 8.93 10.07 -17.29
N PRO A 261 8.52 9.70 -16.05
CA PRO A 261 7.60 8.59 -15.85
C PRO A 261 6.27 8.85 -16.56
N SER A 262 5.66 7.79 -17.10
CA SER A 262 4.32 7.91 -17.69
C SER A 262 3.32 8.44 -16.66
N LEU A 263 2.28 9.14 -17.13
CA LEU A 263 1.24 9.69 -16.26
C LEU A 263 0.59 8.59 -15.40
N SER A 264 0.36 7.41 -15.99
CA SER A 264 -0.18 6.25 -15.29
C SER A 264 0.71 5.81 -14.11
N ALA A 265 2.04 5.80 -14.31
CA ALA A 265 3.00 5.46 -13.27
C ALA A 265 3.04 6.54 -12.18
N GLN A 266 3.07 7.82 -12.56
CA GLN A 266 3.00 8.94 -11.60
C GLN A 266 1.72 8.86 -10.75
N ALA A 267 0.57 8.62 -11.40
CA ALA A 267 -0.71 8.47 -10.73
C ALA A 267 -0.70 7.31 -9.73
N ALA A 268 -0.14 6.16 -10.12
CA ALA A 268 -0.06 4.98 -9.26
C ALA A 268 0.80 5.24 -8.01
N VAL A 269 1.99 5.84 -8.19
CA VAL A 269 2.88 6.20 -7.08
C VAL A 269 2.23 7.21 -6.15
N ASN A 270 1.73 8.32 -6.67
CA ASN A 270 1.06 9.34 -5.86
C ASN A 270 -0.17 8.79 -5.13
N THR A 271 -0.94 7.90 -5.77
CA THR A 271 -2.09 7.23 -5.13
C THR A 271 -1.64 6.36 -3.97
N ALA A 272 -0.58 5.56 -4.17
CA ALA A 272 -0.02 4.70 -3.13
C ALA A 272 0.52 5.49 -1.94
N ILE A 273 1.07 6.69 -2.17
CA ILE A 273 1.60 7.58 -1.12
C ILE A 273 0.47 8.33 -0.41
N HIS A 274 -0.49 8.87 -1.15
CA HIS A 274 -1.38 9.91 -0.64
C HIS A 274 -2.83 9.50 -0.42
N LEU A 275 -3.29 8.35 -0.95
CA LEU A 275 -4.68 7.92 -0.79
C LEU A 275 -4.81 6.67 0.08
N SER A 276 -5.93 6.59 0.79
CA SER A 276 -6.41 5.37 1.46
C SER A 276 -7.76 4.99 0.85
N SER A 277 -7.86 3.76 0.37
CA SER A 277 -9.09 3.24 -0.23
C SER A 277 -10.11 2.87 0.84
N VAL A 278 -11.39 3.08 0.54
CA VAL A 278 -12.49 2.60 1.38
C VAL A 278 -12.59 1.08 1.25
N GLN A 279 -12.66 0.39 2.38
CA GLN A 279 -12.86 -1.04 2.47
C GLN A 279 -14.09 -1.32 3.33
N THR A 280 -14.83 -2.38 3.02
CA THR A 280 -15.89 -2.89 3.90
C THR A 280 -15.26 -3.86 4.88
N LEU A 281 -15.38 -3.57 6.17
CA LEU A 281 -14.90 -4.42 7.26
C LEU A 281 -15.83 -5.62 7.46
N GLU A 282 -15.37 -6.64 8.18
CA GLU A 282 -16.14 -7.87 8.46
C GLU A 282 -17.50 -7.60 9.13
N ASP A 283 -17.62 -6.51 9.89
CA ASP A 283 -18.85 -6.09 10.56
C ASP A 283 -19.78 -5.24 9.68
N GLY A 284 -19.49 -5.14 8.37
CA GLY A 284 -20.24 -4.38 7.38
C GLY A 284 -20.02 -2.87 7.45
N LYS A 285 -19.16 -2.37 8.36
CA LYS A 285 -18.83 -0.94 8.42
C LYS A 285 -17.77 -0.58 7.38
N LEU A 286 -17.77 0.67 6.95
CA LEU A 286 -16.70 1.22 6.12
C LEU A 286 -15.47 1.53 6.97
N SER A 287 -14.28 1.26 6.42
CA SER A 287 -12.99 1.52 7.05
C SER A 287 -12.68 3.01 7.24
N ILE A 288 -13.36 3.87 6.48
CA ILE A 288 -13.28 5.33 6.53
C ILE A 288 -14.69 5.85 6.79
N LYS A 289 -14.82 6.85 7.67
CA LYS A 289 -16.07 7.54 7.95
C LYS A 289 -16.04 8.92 7.30
N ALA A 290 -17.22 9.44 6.97
CA ALA A 290 -17.36 10.82 6.48
C ALA A 290 -16.80 11.87 7.44
N THR A 291 -16.72 11.54 8.74
CA THR A 291 -16.20 12.41 9.81
C THR A 291 -14.68 12.39 9.94
N ASP A 292 -13.99 11.48 9.27
CA ASP A 292 -12.53 11.34 9.39
C ASP A 292 -11.83 12.48 8.64
N LEU A 293 -10.71 12.97 9.20
CA LEU A 293 -9.89 13.97 8.52
C LEU A 293 -9.40 13.47 7.16
N GLY A 294 -9.49 14.34 6.16
CA GLY A 294 -9.11 14.01 4.79
C GLY A 294 -10.10 13.12 4.05
N SER A 295 -11.24 12.75 4.67
CA SER A 295 -12.27 11.96 4.00
C SER A 295 -12.84 12.73 2.81
N VAL A 296 -12.81 12.10 1.63
CA VAL A 296 -13.45 12.60 0.42
C VAL A 296 -14.74 11.83 0.22
N ILE A 297 -15.86 12.54 0.21
CA ILE A 297 -17.21 11.96 0.16
C ILE A 297 -17.92 12.33 -1.14
N ASN A 298 -18.82 11.44 -1.58
CA ASN A 298 -19.78 11.77 -2.63
C ASN A 298 -20.60 13.00 -2.20
N PHE A 299 -20.87 13.92 -3.13
CA PHE A 299 -21.73 15.08 -2.87
C PHE A 299 -23.15 14.62 -2.43
N PRO A 300 -23.53 14.78 -1.16
CA PRO A 300 -24.70 14.09 -0.60
C PRO A 300 -25.95 14.97 -0.48
N LEU A 301 -25.90 16.23 -0.95
CA LEU A 301 -26.83 17.29 -0.57
C LEU A 301 -28.12 17.37 -1.41
N GLY A 302 -28.61 16.26 -1.96
CA GLY A 302 -29.84 16.27 -2.77
C GLY A 302 -29.62 16.87 -4.16
N ALA A 303 -30.53 17.73 -4.63
CA ALA A 303 -30.41 18.37 -5.94
C ALA A 303 -29.18 19.29 -5.98
N VAL A 304 -28.27 19.03 -6.94
CA VAL A 304 -26.94 19.64 -6.99
C VAL A 304 -26.99 21.17 -7.00
N ASP A 305 -27.73 21.77 -7.92
CA ASP A 305 -27.74 23.24 -8.08
C ASP A 305 -28.37 23.96 -6.87
N GLU A 306 -29.48 23.44 -6.34
CA GLU A 306 -30.13 23.97 -5.13
C GLU A 306 -29.17 23.94 -3.93
N ALA A 307 -28.49 22.81 -3.72
CA ALA A 307 -27.54 22.66 -2.63
C ALA A 307 -26.30 23.55 -2.80
N LEU A 308 -25.80 23.70 -4.04
CA LEU A 308 -24.68 24.60 -4.33
C LEU A 308 -25.05 26.05 -4.01
N GLN A 309 -26.25 26.49 -4.41
CA GLN A 309 -26.74 27.84 -4.10
C GLN A 309 -26.93 28.03 -2.60
N GLU A 310 -27.58 27.09 -1.91
CA GLU A 310 -27.89 27.20 -0.48
C GLU A 310 -26.64 27.18 0.40
N LYS A 311 -25.68 26.28 0.11
CA LYS A 311 -24.51 26.05 0.99
C LYS A 311 -23.29 26.84 0.58
N PHE A 312 -23.13 27.16 -0.69
CA PHE A 312 -21.91 27.75 -1.24
C PHE A 312 -22.15 29.06 -2.00
N GLY A 313 -23.40 29.45 -2.23
CA GLY A 313 -23.74 30.69 -2.93
C GLY A 313 -23.35 30.70 -4.42
N VAL A 314 -23.18 29.52 -5.02
CA VAL A 314 -22.81 29.36 -6.44
C VAL A 314 -23.77 28.41 -7.12
N SER A 315 -24.04 28.63 -8.40
CA SER A 315 -24.72 27.64 -9.25
C SER A 315 -23.71 26.68 -9.89
N GLU A 316 -24.19 25.53 -10.36
CA GLU A 316 -23.39 24.60 -11.16
C GLU A 316 -22.85 25.26 -12.43
N THR A 317 -23.64 26.17 -13.02
CA THR A 317 -23.22 26.92 -14.21
C THR A 317 -22.04 27.85 -13.91
N GLN A 318 -22.05 28.53 -12.76
CA GLN A 318 -20.93 29.37 -12.31
C GLN A 318 -19.71 28.51 -11.94
N LEU A 319 -19.93 27.38 -11.27
CA LEU A 319 -18.87 26.44 -10.92
C LEU A 319 -18.15 25.94 -12.19
N ARG A 320 -18.92 25.47 -13.18
CA ARG A 320 -18.41 24.97 -14.45
C ARG A 320 -17.76 26.07 -15.29
N GLY A 321 -18.43 27.22 -15.46
CA GLY A 321 -18.05 28.24 -16.43
C GLY A 321 -17.07 29.29 -15.92
N GLU A 322 -17.21 29.72 -14.66
CA GLU A 322 -16.44 30.84 -14.10
C GLU A 322 -15.26 30.35 -13.26
N LEU A 323 -15.50 29.37 -12.38
CA LEU A 323 -14.50 28.84 -11.46
C LEU A 323 -13.60 27.82 -12.13
N PHE A 324 -14.19 26.80 -12.77
CA PHE A 324 -13.46 25.67 -13.32
C PHE A 324 -13.13 25.81 -14.81
N ARG A 325 -13.92 26.62 -15.53
CA ARG A 325 -13.79 26.90 -16.97
C ARG A 325 -13.72 25.63 -17.82
N ALA A 326 -14.47 24.60 -17.42
CA ALA A 326 -14.51 23.32 -18.13
C ALA A 326 -15.44 23.37 -19.35
N LYS A 327 -15.09 22.63 -20.40
CA LYS A 327 -16.00 22.42 -21.53
C LYS A 327 -17.14 21.50 -21.12
N ALA A 328 -18.29 21.63 -21.78
CA ALA A 328 -19.50 20.87 -21.43
C ALA A 328 -19.30 19.35 -21.47
N GLY A 329 -18.50 18.83 -22.41
CA GLY A 329 -18.19 17.40 -22.51
C GLY A 329 -17.29 16.88 -21.38
N GLU A 330 -16.35 17.69 -20.89
CA GLU A 330 -15.44 17.31 -19.78
C GLU A 330 -16.14 17.35 -18.42
N TRP A 331 -17.09 18.27 -18.27
CA TRP A 331 -17.87 18.38 -17.04
C TRP A 331 -18.68 17.11 -16.76
N ALA A 332 -19.10 16.39 -17.80
CA ALA A 332 -19.86 15.14 -17.66
C ALA A 332 -19.07 14.05 -16.90
N ASP A 333 -17.74 14.06 -17.02
CA ASP A 333 -16.85 13.11 -16.33
C ASP A 333 -16.36 13.64 -14.97
N CYS A 334 -16.68 14.89 -14.63
CA CYS A 334 -16.33 15.49 -13.35
C CYS A 334 -17.29 15.02 -12.24
N LYS A 335 -16.76 14.77 -11.05
CA LYS A 335 -17.55 14.40 -9.88
C LYS A 335 -17.40 15.44 -8.79
N LEU A 336 -18.53 15.97 -8.32
CA LEU A 336 -18.55 16.81 -7.13
C LEU A 336 -18.24 15.97 -5.89
N ARG A 337 -17.34 16.50 -5.07
CA ARG A 337 -16.85 15.91 -3.84
C ARG A 337 -16.95 16.92 -2.70
N LEU A 338 -17.05 16.41 -1.48
CA LEU A 338 -16.74 17.21 -0.30
C LEU A 338 -15.51 16.62 0.38
N VAL A 339 -14.60 17.48 0.82
CA VAL A 339 -13.36 17.09 1.51
C VAL A 339 -13.44 17.56 2.94
N GLN A 340 -13.40 16.63 3.89
CA GLN A 340 -13.35 16.95 5.30
C GLN A 340 -11.96 17.51 5.63
N ILE A 341 -11.92 18.68 6.27
CA ILE A 341 -10.69 19.28 6.82
C ILE A 341 -10.89 19.66 8.29
N GLY A 342 -9.79 19.86 9.01
CA GLY A 342 -9.81 20.25 10.41
C GLY A 342 -8.43 20.16 11.04
N ALA A 343 -8.29 20.62 12.28
CA ALA A 343 -7.03 20.47 13.00
C ALA A 343 -6.82 18.99 13.40
N SER A 344 -5.59 18.48 13.26
CA SER A 344 -5.25 17.11 13.68
C SER A 344 -5.57 16.84 15.15
N CYS A 345 -5.48 17.87 16.02
CA CYS A 345 -5.87 17.78 17.41
C CYS A 345 -7.38 17.53 17.64
N ASP A 346 -8.25 17.95 16.71
CA ASP A 346 -9.70 17.69 16.80
C ASP A 346 -10.02 16.22 16.54
N GLN A 347 -9.21 15.51 15.74
CA GLN A 347 -9.37 14.05 15.55
C GLN A 347 -8.87 13.23 16.74
N ALA A 348 -7.86 13.73 17.45
CA ALA A 348 -7.38 13.12 18.68
C ALA A 348 -8.34 13.37 19.85
N GLN A 349 -8.90 14.58 19.93
CA GLN A 349 -9.81 15.00 21.00
C GLN A 349 -11.07 15.63 20.42
N PRO A 350 -12.03 14.82 19.90
CA PRO A 350 -13.22 15.34 19.26
C PRO A 350 -14.05 16.15 20.25
N LYS A 351 -13.99 17.46 20.10
CA LYS A 351 -14.86 18.40 20.82
C LYS A 351 -16.21 18.45 20.12
N PRO A 352 -17.31 18.66 20.87
CA PRO A 352 -18.61 18.93 20.27
C PRO A 352 -18.50 20.16 19.36
N GLY A 353 -18.88 20.00 18.10
CA GLY A 353 -18.80 21.07 17.12
C GLY A 353 -19.20 20.61 15.73
N PRO A 354 -19.46 21.55 14.81
CA PRO A 354 -19.69 21.22 13.42
C PRO A 354 -18.38 20.79 12.75
N LEU A 355 -18.51 19.94 11.74
CA LEU A 355 -17.43 19.50 10.86
C LEU A 355 -17.34 20.43 9.67
N LEU A 356 -16.12 20.83 9.31
CA LEU A 356 -15.85 21.67 8.16
C LEU A 356 -15.57 20.82 6.92
N TYR A 357 -16.23 21.16 5.82
CA TYR A 357 -16.03 20.56 4.50
C TYR A 357 -15.74 21.62 3.46
N LEU A 358 -14.82 21.30 2.55
CA LEU A 358 -14.56 22.08 1.34
C LEU A 358 -15.20 21.41 0.12
N LEU A 359 -15.74 22.21 -0.79
CA LEU A 359 -16.19 21.72 -2.09
C LEU A 359 -14.97 21.37 -2.96
N GLY A 360 -15.00 20.17 -3.53
CA GLY A 360 -14.00 19.71 -4.47
C GLY A 360 -14.62 19.12 -5.74
N ILE A 361 -13.81 19.05 -6.78
CA ILE A 361 -14.15 18.45 -8.07
C ILE A 361 -13.06 17.44 -8.41
N GLU A 362 -13.45 16.19 -8.54
CA GLU A 362 -12.63 15.13 -9.13
C GLU A 362 -12.79 15.20 -10.64
N TRP A 363 -11.69 15.27 -11.37
CA TRP A 363 -11.70 15.31 -12.83
C TRP A 363 -10.59 14.44 -13.40
N SER A 364 -10.93 13.66 -14.42
CA SER A 364 -9.99 12.78 -15.13
C SER A 364 -9.43 13.47 -16.37
N PHE A 365 -8.24 13.05 -16.79
CA PHE A 365 -7.67 13.49 -18.05
C PHE A 365 -8.37 12.79 -19.22
N ALA A 366 -8.59 13.54 -20.31
CA ALA A 366 -9.18 13.00 -21.54
C ALA A 366 -8.24 11.97 -22.21
N ASN A 367 -6.92 12.19 -22.13
CA ASN A 367 -5.90 11.29 -22.65
C ASN A 367 -5.04 10.69 -21.53
N LEU A 368 -4.59 9.45 -21.72
CA LEU A 368 -3.74 8.70 -20.77
C LEU A 368 -2.35 9.30 -20.57
N ASP A 369 -1.85 10.07 -21.55
CA ASP A 369 -0.56 10.77 -21.46
C ASP A 369 -0.70 12.19 -20.86
N GLY A 370 -1.94 12.64 -20.61
CA GLY A 370 -2.23 13.98 -20.11
C GLY A 370 -1.94 15.08 -21.12
N SER A 371 -1.66 14.74 -22.39
CA SER A 371 -1.35 15.71 -23.42
C SER A 371 -2.62 16.42 -23.91
N GLU A 372 -2.43 17.69 -24.24
CA GLU A 372 -3.46 18.55 -24.82
C GLU A 372 -3.83 18.01 -26.22
N SER A 373 -4.90 17.22 -26.34
CA SER A 373 -5.43 16.80 -27.65
C SER A 373 -5.65 18.01 -28.57
N ALA A 374 -5.60 17.88 -29.90
CA ALA A 374 -5.86 19.01 -30.82
C ALA A 374 -7.24 19.70 -30.60
N ASP A 375 -8.22 19.01 -30.01
CA ASP A 375 -9.53 19.52 -29.55
C ASP A 375 -9.55 20.01 -28.06
N LYS A 376 -8.35 20.28 -27.52
CA LYS A 376 -7.92 20.53 -26.14
C LYS A 376 -9.00 20.63 -25.05
N PRO A 377 -8.98 19.75 -24.05
CA PRO A 377 -9.45 20.09 -22.71
C PRO A 377 -8.70 21.30 -22.16
N THR A 378 -9.42 22.32 -21.68
CA THR A 378 -8.87 23.58 -21.18
C THR A 378 -9.18 23.81 -19.70
N MET A 379 -9.43 22.76 -18.92
CA MET A 379 -9.15 22.90 -17.49
C MET A 379 -7.65 23.18 -17.39
N TRP A 380 -7.30 24.44 -17.12
CA TRP A 380 -5.91 24.87 -16.88
C TRP A 380 -4.98 25.15 -18.07
N LEU A 381 -5.48 25.45 -19.28
CA LEU A 381 -4.72 26.37 -20.15
C LEU A 381 -5.08 27.79 -19.74
N GLY A 382 -4.27 28.36 -18.84
CA GLY A 382 -4.23 29.79 -18.68
C GLY A 382 -3.87 30.39 -20.04
N ASN A 383 -4.86 30.87 -20.79
CA ASN A 383 -4.60 31.89 -21.79
C ASN A 383 -3.92 33.02 -21.02
N GLY A 384 -2.60 33.14 -21.19
CA GLY A 384 -1.86 34.29 -20.69
C GLY A 384 -2.61 35.54 -21.07
N ASP A 385 -2.85 36.39 -20.07
CA ASP A 385 -3.29 37.79 -20.18
C ASP A 385 -3.58 38.29 -21.59
N LYS A 386 -4.82 38.14 -22.07
CA LYS A 386 -5.37 38.98 -23.14
C LYS A 386 -6.78 39.50 -22.92
N PHE A 387 -7.47 39.10 -21.87
CA PHE A 387 -8.76 39.70 -21.50
C PHE A 387 -8.70 40.21 -20.07
N GLY A 388 -8.48 41.52 -19.97
CA GLY A 388 -8.39 42.23 -18.69
C GLY A 388 -9.61 41.97 -17.81
N ARG A 389 -9.32 41.87 -16.50
CA ARG A 389 -10.27 41.68 -15.39
C ARG A 389 -10.89 40.28 -15.30
N GLY A 390 -10.07 39.28 -15.01
CA GLY A 390 -10.53 37.99 -14.49
C GLY A 390 -9.82 37.66 -13.18
N ILE A 391 -10.57 37.51 -12.09
CA ILE A 391 -10.07 37.17 -10.76
C ILE A 391 -9.16 35.93 -10.84
N PRO A 392 -7.97 35.92 -10.19
CA PRO A 392 -7.11 34.75 -10.20
C PRO A 392 -7.75 33.61 -9.39
N CYS A 393 -8.49 32.72 -10.08
CA CYS A 393 -9.01 31.46 -9.52
C CYS A 393 -7.91 30.61 -8.85
N ARG A 394 -6.64 30.83 -9.24
CA ARG A 394 -5.47 30.14 -8.67
C ARG A 394 -5.26 30.36 -7.18
N ALA A 395 -5.67 31.49 -6.62
CA ALA A 395 -5.42 31.77 -5.21
C ALA A 395 -6.35 30.98 -4.26
N SER A 396 -7.56 30.68 -4.72
CA SER A 396 -8.61 30.00 -3.96
C SER A 396 -8.67 28.49 -4.22
N GLU A 397 -8.05 28.00 -5.30
CA GLU A 397 -7.97 26.58 -5.62
C GLU A 397 -6.73 25.94 -4.95
N TRP A 398 -6.89 24.73 -4.44
CA TRP A 398 -5.81 23.78 -4.15
C TRP A 398 -5.97 22.59 -5.10
N GLN A 399 -4.87 22.03 -5.60
CA GLN A 399 -4.90 20.88 -6.48
C GLN A 399 -4.06 19.75 -5.91
N SER A 400 -4.61 18.55 -5.94
CA SER A 400 -3.83 17.35 -5.66
C SER A 400 -2.75 17.12 -6.72
N PRO A 401 -1.72 16.31 -6.41
CA PRO A 401 -0.93 15.65 -7.46
C PRO A 401 -1.84 14.83 -8.39
N VAL A 402 -1.27 14.30 -9.46
CA VAL A 402 -1.99 13.34 -10.32
C VAL A 402 -2.25 12.07 -9.54
N LEU A 403 -3.51 11.62 -9.53
CA LEU A 403 -3.99 10.47 -8.77
C LEU A 403 -4.78 9.51 -9.67
N ARG A 404 -4.91 8.27 -9.20
CA ARG A 404 -5.80 7.24 -9.76
C ARG A 404 -6.96 7.07 -8.79
N PHE A 405 -8.11 7.61 -9.15
CA PHE A 405 -9.30 7.55 -8.30
C PHE A 405 -9.97 6.17 -8.35
N PRO A 406 -10.62 5.73 -7.26
CA PRO A 406 -11.43 4.51 -7.27
C PRO A 406 -12.49 4.56 -8.38
N ASN A 407 -12.57 3.49 -9.17
CA ASN A 407 -13.51 3.34 -10.28
C ASN A 407 -13.36 4.37 -11.43
N ALA A 408 -12.21 5.07 -11.51
CA ALA A 408 -11.88 5.91 -12.67
C ALA A 408 -10.99 5.14 -13.65
N ALA A 409 -11.34 5.20 -14.94
CA ALA A 409 -10.55 4.57 -16.00
C ALA A 409 -9.21 5.32 -16.22
N ASN A 410 -9.25 6.64 -16.13
CA ASN A 410 -8.11 7.52 -16.38
C ASN A 410 -7.62 8.18 -15.09
N PRO A 411 -6.30 8.45 -14.96
CA PRO A 411 -5.77 9.33 -13.95
C PRO A 411 -6.43 10.71 -13.98
N GLY A 412 -6.31 11.45 -12.88
CA GLY A 412 -6.94 12.76 -12.74
C GLY A 412 -6.37 13.56 -11.58
N LYS A 413 -7.06 14.66 -11.26
CA LYS A 413 -6.76 15.50 -10.10
C LYS A 413 -8.03 15.80 -9.31
N LEU A 414 -7.82 16.14 -8.04
CA LEU A 414 -8.84 16.70 -7.17
C LEU A 414 -8.54 18.19 -7.01
N SER A 415 -9.45 19.03 -7.48
CA SER A 415 -9.42 20.48 -7.27
C SER A 415 -10.33 20.83 -6.12
N VAL A 416 -9.81 21.51 -5.08
CA VAL A 416 -10.57 21.90 -3.88
C VAL A 416 -10.59 23.41 -3.75
N PHE A 417 -11.76 23.98 -3.50
CA PHE A 417 -11.95 25.43 -3.42
C PHE A 417 -11.98 25.91 -1.96
N LYS A 418 -10.94 26.61 -1.55
CA LYS A 418 -10.73 27.13 -0.20
C LYS A 418 -11.78 28.17 0.21
N ASN A 419 -12.41 28.84 -0.76
CA ASN A 419 -13.49 29.80 -0.52
C ASN A 419 -14.90 29.18 -0.52
N LEU A 420 -15.03 27.90 -0.92
CA LEU A 420 -16.29 27.18 -0.96
C LEU A 420 -16.30 26.16 0.16
N SER A 421 -16.48 26.65 1.38
CA SER A 421 -16.53 25.85 2.59
C SER A 421 -17.90 25.91 3.25
N PHE A 422 -18.35 24.81 3.85
CA PHE A 422 -19.50 24.84 4.74
C PHE A 422 -19.27 23.96 5.96
N SER A 423 -20.01 24.23 7.02
CA SER A 423 -19.95 23.50 8.29
C SER A 423 -21.25 22.76 8.53
N CYS A 424 -21.18 21.52 9.02
CA CYS A 424 -22.37 20.74 9.34
C CYS A 424 -22.23 19.89 10.62
N PRO A 425 -23.32 19.65 11.36
CA PRO A 425 -23.30 18.73 12.50
C PRO A 425 -22.94 17.27 12.12
N PRO A 426 -22.14 16.55 12.93
CA PRO A 426 -21.75 15.16 12.66
C PRO A 426 -22.90 14.17 12.45
N ASN A 427 -24.08 14.43 13.01
CA ASN A 427 -25.24 13.55 12.84
C ASN A 427 -25.80 13.56 11.41
N LEU A 428 -25.59 14.65 10.65
CA LEU A 428 -26.01 14.73 9.25
C LEU A 428 -25.13 13.88 8.33
N THR A 429 -23.91 13.54 8.76
CA THR A 429 -22.92 12.84 7.93
C THR A 429 -23.01 11.32 8.05
N LYS A 430 -23.91 10.80 8.90
CA LYS A 430 -24.08 9.35 9.15
C LYS A 430 -24.42 8.54 7.90
N THR A 431 -25.12 9.16 6.94
CA THR A 431 -25.53 8.53 5.68
C THR A 431 -24.62 8.89 4.51
N TRP A 432 -23.60 9.71 4.74
CA TRP A 432 -22.70 10.16 3.68
C TRP A 432 -21.72 9.06 3.33
N VAL A 433 -21.49 8.89 2.02
CA VAL A 433 -20.68 7.81 1.49
C VAL A 433 -19.26 8.32 1.20
N PRO A 434 -18.25 7.88 1.97
CA PRO A 434 -16.86 8.16 1.63
C PRO A 434 -16.43 7.35 0.41
N VAL A 435 -15.56 7.95 -0.40
CA VAL A 435 -15.00 7.36 -1.63
C VAL A 435 -13.55 6.94 -1.40
N TYR A 436 -12.77 7.80 -0.75
CA TYR A 436 -11.40 7.57 -0.32
C TYR A 436 -11.04 8.58 0.78
N ARG A 437 -9.87 8.42 1.38
CA ARG A 437 -9.31 9.39 2.33
C ARG A 437 -7.96 9.90 1.83
N LEU A 438 -7.78 11.21 1.79
CA LEU A 438 -6.46 11.83 1.68
C LEU A 438 -5.65 11.45 2.94
N ARG A 439 -4.40 11.04 2.76
CA ARG A 439 -3.50 10.81 3.89
C ARG A 439 -3.05 12.14 4.49
N GLU A 440 -2.46 12.05 5.67
CA GLU A 440 -2.09 13.17 6.53
C GLU A 440 -1.35 14.28 5.77
N ALA A 441 -0.32 13.94 4.99
CA ALA A 441 0.46 14.93 4.23
C ALA A 441 -0.40 15.87 3.34
N LEU A 442 -1.32 15.33 2.53
CA LEU A 442 -2.19 16.17 1.67
C LEU A 442 -3.30 16.85 2.48
N THR A 443 -3.77 16.19 3.54
CA THR A 443 -4.83 16.75 4.41
C THR A 443 -4.30 17.97 5.17
N ASP A 444 -3.08 17.88 5.69
CA ASP A 444 -2.40 18.96 6.40
C ASP A 444 -2.03 20.10 5.46
N GLU A 445 -1.53 19.80 4.27
CA GLU A 445 -1.25 20.79 3.23
C GLU A 445 -2.51 21.59 2.89
N LEU A 446 -3.60 20.89 2.54
CA LEU A 446 -4.88 21.52 2.22
C LEU A 446 -5.44 22.34 3.39
N THR A 447 -5.34 21.81 4.62
CA THR A 447 -5.80 22.51 5.83
C THR A 447 -4.98 23.78 6.09
N GLN A 448 -3.65 23.73 5.95
CA GLN A 448 -2.80 24.89 6.09
C GLN A 448 -3.06 25.93 5.01
N GLU A 449 -3.25 25.51 3.76
CA GLU A 449 -3.60 26.43 2.68
C GLU A 449 -4.95 27.10 2.90
N TYR A 450 -5.96 26.34 3.35
CA TYR A 450 -7.25 26.89 3.73
C TYR A 450 -7.11 27.91 4.85
N ALA A 451 -6.40 27.57 5.92
CA ALA A 451 -6.16 28.46 7.05
C ALA A 451 -5.49 29.77 6.60
N ARG A 452 -4.43 29.69 5.79
CA ARG A 452 -3.76 30.87 5.21
C ARG A 452 -4.67 31.68 4.29
N TYR A 453 -5.56 31.03 3.56
CA TYR A 453 -6.50 31.70 2.67
C TYR A 453 -7.55 32.50 3.44
N ILE A 454 -8.16 31.93 4.47
CA ILE A 454 -9.19 32.61 5.27
C ILE A 454 -8.59 33.64 6.25
N SER A 455 -7.34 33.46 6.67
CA SER A 455 -6.71 34.30 7.69
C SER A 455 -5.99 35.52 7.13
N ARG A 456 -6.06 35.81 5.82
CA ARG A 456 -5.31 36.89 5.15
C ARG A 456 -5.50 38.21 5.90
N PRO A 457 -4.50 38.65 6.71
CA PRO A 457 -4.61 39.91 7.39
C PRO A 457 -4.52 41.02 6.33
N GLY A 458 -5.40 42.02 6.41
CA GLY A 458 -5.32 43.21 5.56
C GLY A 458 -4.09 44.04 5.90
N ILE A 459 -2.90 43.56 5.56
CA ILE A 459 -1.64 44.26 5.78
C ILE A 459 -1.40 45.17 4.59
N VAL A 460 -1.57 46.47 4.81
CA VAL A 460 -1.22 47.51 3.85
C VAL A 460 0.25 47.85 4.06
N THR A 461 1.11 47.41 3.14
CA THR A 461 2.48 47.90 3.06
C THR A 461 2.45 49.20 2.26
N LEU A 462 2.51 50.35 2.94
CA LEU A 462 2.66 51.63 2.25
C LEU A 462 4.08 51.70 1.67
N PRO A 463 4.25 52.10 0.40
CA PRO A 463 5.58 52.29 -0.16
C PRO A 463 6.32 53.37 0.64
N ALA A 464 7.53 53.05 1.10
CA ALA A 464 8.44 54.06 1.61
C ALA A 464 8.87 54.93 0.43
N TYR A 465 8.53 56.21 0.48
CA TYR A 465 9.03 57.22 -0.46
C TYR A 465 10.47 57.59 -0.14
#